data_AF-A0A9W4SQ53-F1
#
_entry.id   AF-A0A9W4SQ53-F1
#
_cell.length_a   1.000
_cell.length_b   1.000
_cell.length_c   1.000
_cell.angle_alpha   90.00
_cell.angle_beta   90.00
_cell.angle_gamma   90.00
#
_symmetry.space_group_name_H-M   'P 1'
#
loop_
_entity.id
_entity.type
_entity.pdbx_description
1 polymer ?
#
loop_
_entity_poly.entity_id
_entity_poly.type
_entity_poly.pdbx_seq_one_letter_code
_entity_poly.pdbx_strand_id
1 'polypeptide(L)'
;MDQETAQALFNQGAFLLFLNAPEGLEFGIDYNSWKIGPKFKGLKLIPPGLHFVFYSTSDKSGTSGLRTGFFKFYESKEIVIKDWDNTLEDVKKSEQLDPEQIKRLKTDMRQFDPFLGPYPLSPPTNWQKLIRLTNYITPRLISIILPNDGKVTNISSSTVDEEELINLGDSRYGESDIILFTKFDLKKSWKLGATGQEVTKYSQDKSWLLDELLTKSYDNNYKELLGELQLAFVCLLMAQNYAGFVQFKNLVQLICSCQEALEKYADTLFIDFIDVLNYQLEECPQDFFHEILAENNYLIHSLKIFRRNILDSINASSQQQSQKFHVLRRRFEKFRGFLNKRFHWGIVDEELAKEEEEEEGEYAPVVVELPDDNK
;
A
#
# COMPACT_ATOMS: atom_id res chain seq x y z
N MET A 1 15.64 -5.65 23.92
CA MET A 1 15.13 -6.99 23.53
C MET A 1 15.32 -7.89 24.73
N ASP A 2 14.27 -8.56 25.18
CA ASP A 2 14.43 -9.58 26.21
C ASP A 2 15.16 -10.81 25.63
N GLN A 3 15.75 -11.60 26.52
CA GLN A 3 16.61 -12.72 26.15
C GLN A 3 15.84 -13.83 25.43
N GLU A 4 14.54 -13.99 25.71
CA GLU A 4 13.70 -15.03 25.14
C GLU A 4 13.38 -14.74 23.67
N THR A 5 13.01 -13.49 23.36
CA THR A 5 12.81 -13.00 21.98
C THR A 5 14.11 -13.10 21.17
N ALA A 6 15.26 -12.76 21.76
CA ALA A 6 16.56 -12.89 21.11
C ALA A 6 16.89 -14.35 20.78
N GLN A 7 16.59 -15.28 21.70
CA GLN A 7 16.84 -16.70 21.52
C GLN A 7 15.89 -17.33 20.48
N ALA A 8 14.62 -16.93 20.47
CA ALA A 8 13.64 -17.38 19.48
C ALA A 8 14.03 -16.94 18.06
N LEU A 9 14.47 -15.69 17.90
CA LEU A 9 14.91 -15.14 16.61
C LEU A 9 16.27 -15.69 16.17
N PHE A 10 17.19 -15.97 17.11
CA PHE A 10 18.39 -16.75 16.81
C PHE A 10 18.06 -18.14 16.27
N ASN A 11 17.02 -18.77 16.80
CA ASN A 11 16.63 -20.12 16.42
C ASN A 11 15.82 -20.19 15.13
N GLN A 12 15.18 -19.09 14.70
CA GLN A 12 14.23 -19.10 13.57
C GLN A 12 14.59 -18.13 12.44
N GLY A 13 15.48 -17.18 12.70
CA GLY A 13 15.78 -16.09 11.78
C GLY A 13 16.44 -16.56 10.49
N ALA A 14 16.03 -15.95 9.39
CA ALA A 14 16.63 -16.11 8.09
C ALA A 14 17.91 -15.29 7.94
N PHE A 15 18.60 -15.53 6.84
CA PHE A 15 19.83 -14.88 6.44
C PHE A 15 19.70 -14.35 5.02
N LEU A 16 20.26 -13.17 4.80
CA LEU A 16 20.46 -12.60 3.48
C LEU A 16 21.95 -12.38 3.28
N LEU A 17 22.54 -13.09 2.33
CA LEU A 17 23.85 -12.77 1.80
C LEU A 17 23.68 -11.73 0.67
N PHE A 18 24.26 -10.55 0.86
CA PHE A 18 24.29 -9.47 -0.12
C PHE A 18 25.74 -9.25 -0.55
N LEU A 19 26.11 -9.86 -1.67
CA LEU A 19 27.51 -10.05 -2.07
C LEU A 19 27.92 -9.05 -3.15
N ASN A 20 29.21 -8.72 -3.15
CA ASN A 20 29.90 -7.91 -4.17
C ASN A 20 29.35 -6.49 -4.40
N ALA A 21 28.48 -6.02 -3.51
CA ALA A 21 28.01 -4.64 -3.49
C ALA A 21 29.15 -3.67 -3.18
N PRO A 22 29.18 -2.48 -3.80
CA PRO A 22 30.24 -1.50 -3.61
C PRO A 22 30.20 -0.88 -2.21
N GLU A 23 31.37 -0.52 -1.69
CA GLU A 23 31.47 0.25 -0.45
C GLU A 23 30.75 1.60 -0.58
N GLY A 24 30.03 2.00 0.46
CA GLY A 24 29.29 3.26 0.50
C GLY A 24 27.87 3.19 -0.08
N LEU A 25 27.49 2.07 -0.73
CA LEU A 25 26.11 1.83 -1.17
C LEU A 25 25.15 1.99 0.00
N GLU A 26 24.02 2.68 -0.21
CA GLU A 26 22.94 2.64 0.75
C GLU A 26 22.25 1.27 0.63
N PHE A 27 22.19 0.54 1.73
CA PHE A 27 21.45 -0.71 1.84
C PHE A 27 20.46 -0.58 2.99
N GLY A 28 19.25 -1.10 2.80
CA GLY A 28 18.24 -1.09 3.82
C GLY A 28 17.32 -2.30 3.81
N ILE A 29 16.68 -2.50 4.95
CA ILE A 29 15.60 -3.45 5.12
C ILE A 29 14.49 -2.79 5.96
N ASP A 30 13.28 -2.79 5.40
CA ASP A 30 12.08 -2.20 5.95
C ASP A 30 12.26 -0.71 6.27
N TYR A 31 12.35 -0.35 7.56
CA TYR A 31 12.52 1.04 8.03
C TYR A 31 13.97 1.41 8.35
N ASN A 32 14.92 0.52 8.08
CA ASN A 32 16.31 0.71 8.48
C ASN A 32 17.19 0.79 7.24
N SER A 33 18.06 1.79 7.17
CA SER A 33 19.10 1.88 6.15
C SER A 33 20.45 2.28 6.72
N TRP A 34 21.49 1.88 6.01
CA TRP A 34 22.89 2.16 6.35
C TRP A 34 23.69 2.34 5.07
N LYS A 35 24.81 3.07 5.17
CA LYS A 35 25.88 2.96 4.17
C LYS A 35 26.74 1.76 4.51
N ILE A 36 26.89 0.83 3.56
CA ILE A 36 27.62 -0.42 3.82
C ILE A 36 29.12 -0.21 3.72
N GLY A 37 29.86 -0.84 4.64
CA GLY A 37 31.33 -0.85 4.63
C GLY A 37 31.90 -2.01 3.81
N PRO A 38 33.22 -2.05 3.60
CA PRO A 38 33.88 -3.02 2.70
C PRO A 38 33.78 -4.48 3.16
N LYS A 39 33.46 -4.69 4.45
CA LYS A 39 33.31 -6.02 5.07
C LYS A 39 31.87 -6.51 5.09
N PHE A 40 30.88 -5.67 4.75
CA PHE A 40 29.48 -6.06 4.81
C PHE A 40 29.19 -7.16 3.78
N LYS A 41 28.49 -8.21 4.21
CA LYS A 41 28.04 -9.31 3.33
C LYS A 41 26.56 -9.64 3.50
N GLY A 42 25.79 -8.80 4.20
CA GLY A 42 24.35 -8.94 4.35
C GLY A 42 23.88 -9.00 5.81
N LEU A 43 22.74 -9.65 6.03
CA LEU A 43 22.01 -9.67 7.30
C LEU A 43 21.76 -11.08 7.83
N LYS A 44 21.64 -11.19 9.16
CA LYS A 44 21.22 -12.37 9.90
C LYS A 44 20.08 -12.03 10.86
N LEU A 45 19.38 -13.06 11.34
CA LEU A 45 18.28 -12.92 12.30
C LEU A 45 17.05 -12.20 11.73
N ILE A 46 16.82 -12.30 10.42
CA ILE A 46 15.64 -11.73 9.77
C ILE A 46 14.43 -12.55 10.21
N PRO A 47 13.40 -11.96 10.86
CA PRO A 47 12.20 -12.70 11.23
C PRO A 47 11.52 -13.35 10.02
N PRO A 48 10.83 -14.49 10.19
CA PRO A 48 9.97 -15.00 9.13
C PRO A 48 8.82 -14.03 8.80
N GLY A 49 8.48 -13.93 7.52
CA GLY A 49 7.44 -13.03 7.02
C GLY A 49 7.91 -12.12 5.90
N LEU A 50 7.07 -11.14 5.53
CA LEU A 50 7.35 -10.21 4.45
C LEU A 50 8.32 -9.12 4.90
N HIS A 51 9.35 -8.90 4.11
CA HIS A 51 10.31 -7.82 4.27
C HIS A 51 10.57 -7.12 2.94
N PHE A 52 10.91 -5.83 3.01
CA PHE A 52 11.37 -5.06 1.86
C PHE A 52 12.85 -4.77 1.99
N VAL A 53 13.66 -5.38 1.13
CA VAL A 53 15.09 -5.09 1.04
C VAL A 53 15.30 -4.08 -0.07
N PHE A 54 16.04 -3.01 0.20
CA PHE A 54 16.29 -1.97 -0.79
C PHE A 54 17.74 -1.50 -0.76
N TYR A 55 18.12 -0.84 -1.84
CA TYR A 55 19.42 -0.22 -2.02
C TYR A 55 19.29 1.00 -2.91
N SER A 56 20.23 1.93 -2.76
CA SER A 56 20.36 3.10 -3.63
C SER A 56 21.84 3.40 -3.83
N THR A 57 22.21 3.77 -5.06
CA THR A 57 23.54 4.32 -5.34
C THR A 57 23.56 5.76 -4.83
N SER A 58 24.55 6.12 -4.02
CA SER A 58 24.72 7.51 -3.59
C SER A 58 25.68 8.23 -4.52
N ASP A 59 25.38 9.48 -4.86
CA ASP A 59 26.29 10.32 -5.63
C ASP A 59 27.51 10.76 -4.78
N LYS A 60 28.47 11.46 -5.40
CA LYS A 60 29.65 11.99 -4.70
C LYS A 60 29.32 13.07 -3.66
N SER A 61 28.12 13.65 -3.70
CA SER A 61 27.65 14.63 -2.72
C SER A 61 27.02 13.96 -1.49
N GLY A 62 26.83 12.65 -1.53
CA GLY A 62 26.24 11.85 -0.47
C GLY A 62 24.71 11.80 -0.51
N THR A 63 24.11 12.35 -1.57
CA THR A 63 22.67 12.27 -1.87
C THR A 63 22.34 10.86 -2.32
N SER A 64 21.37 10.21 -1.66
CA SER A 64 20.86 8.91 -2.09
C SER A 64 20.16 9.01 -3.44
N GLY A 65 20.52 8.13 -4.36
CA GLY A 65 19.89 8.01 -5.68
C GLY A 65 18.53 7.32 -5.61
N LEU A 66 18.03 6.92 -6.78
CA LEU A 66 16.74 6.26 -6.89
C LEU A 66 16.76 4.93 -6.14
N ARG A 67 15.75 4.74 -5.29
CA ARG A 67 15.60 3.51 -4.50
C ARG A 67 15.12 2.36 -5.38
N THR A 68 15.84 1.25 -5.31
CA THR A 68 15.45 -0.03 -5.91
C THR A 68 15.43 -1.08 -4.81
N GLY A 69 14.48 -2.00 -4.86
CA GLY A 69 14.40 -3.07 -3.86
C GLY A 69 13.51 -4.20 -4.29
N PHE A 70 13.30 -5.14 -3.39
CA PHE A 70 12.42 -6.27 -3.60
C PHE A 70 11.69 -6.66 -2.30
N PHE A 71 10.42 -6.98 -2.45
CA PHE A 71 9.61 -7.60 -1.41
C PHE A 71 9.82 -9.11 -1.40
N LYS A 72 10.07 -9.69 -0.23
CA LYS A 72 10.25 -11.13 -0.08
C LYS A 72 9.65 -11.65 1.22
N PHE A 73 8.92 -12.75 1.12
CA PHE A 73 8.62 -13.62 2.25
C PHE A 73 9.86 -14.45 2.60
N TYR A 74 10.36 -14.25 3.81
CA TYR A 74 11.44 -15.05 4.39
C TYR A 74 10.85 -16.21 5.17
N GLU A 75 11.33 -17.41 4.88
CA GLU A 75 11.00 -18.62 5.63
C GLU A 75 11.96 -18.81 6.82
N SER A 76 11.56 -19.60 7.82
CA SER A 76 12.41 -19.85 8.98
C SER A 76 13.74 -20.51 8.56
N LYS A 77 14.86 -19.89 8.99
CA LYS A 77 16.24 -20.30 8.65
C LYS A 77 16.56 -20.30 7.15
N GLU A 78 15.77 -19.60 6.34
CA GLU A 78 16.07 -19.45 4.92
C GLU A 78 17.42 -18.75 4.73
N ILE A 79 18.19 -19.18 3.73
CA ILE A 79 19.40 -18.49 3.28
C ILE A 79 19.14 -17.97 1.87
N VAL A 80 19.03 -16.66 1.77
CA VAL A 80 18.83 -15.91 0.55
C VAL A 80 20.16 -15.35 0.08
N ILE A 81 20.44 -15.44 -1.21
CA ILE A 81 21.68 -14.94 -1.79
C ILE A 81 21.30 -13.94 -2.88
N LYS A 82 21.82 -12.72 -2.77
CA LYS A 82 21.77 -11.68 -3.79
C LYS A 82 23.20 -11.27 -4.10
N ASP A 83 23.56 -11.35 -5.37
CA ASP A 83 24.89 -10.99 -5.85
C ASP A 83 24.79 -9.74 -6.71
N TRP A 84 25.64 -8.76 -6.45
CA TRP A 84 25.62 -7.48 -7.15
C TRP A 84 26.27 -7.57 -8.53
N ASP A 85 25.67 -6.90 -9.51
CA ASP A 85 26.27 -6.65 -10.82
C ASP A 85 26.72 -5.19 -10.92
N ASN A 86 28.04 -4.98 -10.94
CA ASN A 86 28.62 -3.63 -11.05
C ASN A 86 28.36 -2.95 -12.40
N THR A 87 28.01 -3.72 -13.43
CA THR A 87 27.71 -3.17 -14.77
C THR A 87 26.30 -2.62 -14.83
N LEU A 88 25.35 -3.32 -14.20
CA LEU A 88 23.94 -2.95 -14.16
C LEU A 88 23.59 -2.06 -12.97
N GLU A 89 24.50 -1.93 -12.00
CA GLU A 89 24.26 -1.27 -10.71
C GLU A 89 23.01 -1.84 -9.99
N ASP A 90 22.84 -3.16 -10.08
CA ASP A 90 21.66 -3.86 -9.58
C ASP A 90 22.02 -5.29 -9.11
N VAL A 91 21.11 -5.94 -8.37
CA VAL A 91 21.27 -7.35 -8.03
C VAL A 91 21.00 -8.23 -9.24
N LYS A 92 21.82 -9.26 -9.42
CA LYS A 92 21.62 -10.29 -10.44
C LYS A 92 20.27 -10.97 -10.22
N LYS A 93 19.61 -11.28 -11.34
CA LYS A 93 18.40 -12.11 -11.34
C LYS A 93 18.75 -13.53 -10.89
N SER A 94 17.75 -14.22 -10.35
CA SER A 94 17.92 -15.56 -9.78
C SER A 94 18.48 -16.57 -10.79
N GLU A 95 18.15 -16.42 -12.08
CA GLU A 95 18.62 -17.29 -13.18
C GLU A 95 20.07 -17.06 -13.58
N GLN A 96 20.66 -15.92 -13.19
CA GLN A 96 22.05 -15.55 -13.50
C GLN A 96 23.03 -16.09 -12.45
N LEU A 97 22.54 -16.65 -11.35
CA LEU A 97 23.36 -17.17 -10.26
C LEU A 97 23.75 -18.63 -10.54
N ASP A 98 25.03 -18.97 -10.33
CA ASP A 98 25.52 -20.34 -10.45
C ASP A 98 24.95 -21.24 -9.33
N PRO A 99 24.18 -22.30 -9.65
CA PRO A 99 23.62 -23.21 -8.65
C PRO A 99 24.67 -23.91 -7.79
N GLU A 100 25.85 -24.23 -8.35
CA GLU A 100 26.93 -24.85 -7.58
C GLU A 100 27.51 -23.88 -6.56
N GLN A 101 27.73 -22.62 -6.97
CA GLN A 101 28.18 -21.56 -6.08
C GLN A 101 27.18 -21.33 -4.95
N ILE A 102 25.87 -21.25 -5.25
CA ILE A 102 24.81 -21.12 -4.24
C ILE A 102 24.89 -22.25 -3.21
N LYS A 103 25.04 -23.50 -3.67
CA LYS A 103 25.12 -24.67 -2.78
C LYS A 103 26.34 -24.60 -1.86
N ARG A 104 27.50 -24.18 -2.38
CA ARG A 104 28.73 -23.98 -1.58
C ARG A 104 28.54 -22.89 -0.53
N LEU A 105 28.01 -21.73 -0.92
CA LEU A 105 27.73 -20.61 -0.02
C LEU A 105 26.80 -21.00 1.14
N LYS A 106 25.74 -21.77 0.84
CA LYS A 106 24.82 -22.29 1.88
C LYS A 106 25.48 -23.28 2.83
N THR A 107 26.43 -24.09 2.35
CA THR A 107 27.13 -25.09 3.18
C THR A 107 28.11 -24.40 4.14
N ASP A 108 28.82 -23.38 3.66
CA ASP A 108 29.85 -22.68 4.43
C ASP A 108 29.33 -21.44 5.18
N MET A 109 28.02 -21.35 5.44
CA MET A 109 27.36 -20.15 5.95
C MET A 109 28.01 -19.55 7.21
N ARG A 110 28.60 -20.39 8.07
CA ARG A 110 29.29 -19.96 9.30
C ARG A 110 30.45 -19.00 9.06
N GLN A 111 31.13 -19.08 7.92
CA GLN A 111 32.24 -18.18 7.59
C GLN A 111 31.79 -16.73 7.43
N PHE A 112 30.50 -16.52 7.12
CA PHE A 112 29.93 -15.20 6.91
C PHE A 112 29.53 -14.51 8.21
N ASP A 113 29.40 -15.22 9.34
CA ASP A 113 28.85 -14.68 10.59
C ASP A 113 29.50 -13.35 11.07
N PRO A 114 30.83 -13.15 10.96
CA PRO A 114 31.49 -11.88 11.32
C PRO A 114 31.17 -10.72 10.37
N PHE A 115 30.60 -11.00 9.19
CA PHE A 115 30.34 -10.07 8.11
C PHE A 115 28.84 -9.76 7.94
N LEU A 116 27.98 -10.35 8.78
CA LEU A 116 26.53 -10.17 8.75
C LEU A 116 26.07 -9.26 9.90
N GLY A 117 25.32 -8.22 9.54
CA GLY A 117 24.63 -7.38 10.51
C GLY A 117 23.40 -8.11 11.09
N PRO A 118 23.11 -8.01 12.40
CA PRO A 118 21.85 -8.51 12.93
C PRO A 118 20.70 -7.61 12.46
N TYR A 119 19.56 -8.22 12.10
CA TYR A 119 18.33 -7.46 11.84
C TYR A 119 17.96 -6.62 13.09
N PRO A 120 17.65 -5.32 12.93
CA PRO A 120 17.51 -4.39 14.04
C PRO A 120 16.20 -4.61 14.82
N LEU A 121 16.30 -5.44 15.85
CA LEU A 121 15.21 -5.83 16.75
C LEU A 121 15.27 -5.08 18.09
N SER A 122 16.09 -4.04 18.19
CA SER A 122 16.17 -3.20 19.38
C SER A 122 14.94 -2.30 19.48
N PRO A 123 14.26 -2.23 20.64
CA PRO A 123 13.13 -1.33 20.82
C PRO A 123 13.50 0.15 20.60
N PRO A 124 12.58 0.98 20.07
CA PRO A 124 11.28 0.59 19.50
C PRO A 124 11.47 -0.22 18.21
N THR A 125 10.83 -1.39 18.12
CA THR A 125 11.03 -2.28 16.96
C THR A 125 10.14 -1.87 15.81
N ASN A 126 10.74 -1.47 14.69
CA ASN A 126 10.00 -1.20 13.45
C ASN A 126 9.31 -2.45 12.88
N TRP A 127 9.73 -3.65 13.30
CA TRP A 127 9.13 -4.92 12.88
C TRP A 127 7.63 -5.04 13.20
N GLN A 128 7.20 -4.64 14.39
CA GLN A 128 5.77 -4.69 14.75
C GLN A 128 4.91 -3.76 13.89
N LYS A 129 5.49 -2.61 13.50
CA LYS A 129 4.83 -1.67 12.58
C LYS A 129 4.69 -2.29 11.20
N LEU A 130 5.77 -2.88 10.68
CA LEU A 130 5.75 -3.57 9.41
C LEU A 130 4.70 -4.69 9.38
N ILE A 131 4.60 -5.52 10.43
CA ILE A 131 3.57 -6.56 10.52
C ILE A 131 2.17 -5.96 10.35
N ARG A 132 1.85 -4.85 11.03
CA ARG A 132 0.53 -4.21 10.91
C ARG A 132 0.26 -3.60 9.54
N LEU A 133 1.32 -3.18 8.84
CA LEU A 133 1.21 -2.65 7.48
C LEU A 133 1.12 -3.74 6.41
N THR A 134 1.43 -4.99 6.73
CA THR A 134 1.60 -6.07 5.75
C THR A 134 0.82 -7.34 6.06
N ASN A 135 -0.01 -7.36 7.12
CA ASN A 135 -0.69 -8.56 7.62
C ASN A 135 -1.71 -9.19 6.67
N TYR A 136 -2.16 -8.48 5.64
CA TYR A 136 -3.03 -8.99 4.58
C TYR A 136 -2.28 -9.26 3.26
N ILE A 137 -1.02 -8.86 3.14
CA ILE A 137 -0.21 -9.16 1.95
C ILE A 137 0.14 -10.65 1.98
N THR A 138 -0.07 -11.34 0.86
CA THR A 138 0.20 -12.77 0.71
C THR A 138 1.30 -13.03 -0.34
N PRO A 139 1.97 -14.19 -0.30
CA PRO A 139 2.92 -14.57 -1.35
C PRO A 139 2.29 -14.56 -2.76
N ARG A 140 1.00 -14.92 -2.85
CA ARG A 140 0.21 -14.85 -4.11
C ARG A 140 0.17 -13.42 -4.64
N LEU A 141 -0.19 -12.44 -3.80
CA LEU A 141 -0.24 -11.03 -4.21
C LEU A 141 1.12 -10.54 -4.71
N ILE A 142 2.20 -10.85 -4.00
CA ILE A 142 3.56 -10.51 -4.46
C ILE A 142 3.86 -11.15 -5.82
N SER A 143 3.55 -12.43 -6.02
CA SER A 143 3.84 -13.10 -7.30
C SER A 143 3.04 -12.56 -8.49
N ILE A 144 1.82 -12.07 -8.27
CA ILE A 144 0.95 -11.59 -9.34
C ILE A 144 1.22 -10.11 -9.62
N ILE A 145 1.37 -9.28 -8.58
CA ILE A 145 1.51 -7.83 -8.70
C ILE A 145 2.96 -7.42 -8.97
N LEU A 146 3.94 -8.15 -8.42
CA LEU A 146 5.37 -7.89 -8.55
C LEU A 146 6.09 -9.12 -9.13
N PRO A 147 5.84 -9.45 -10.41
CA PRO A 147 6.25 -10.73 -10.99
C PRO A 147 7.77 -10.96 -11.07
N ASN A 148 8.59 -9.91 -10.96
CA ASN A 148 10.06 -10.01 -11.02
C ASN A 148 10.67 -10.24 -9.65
N ASP A 149 10.33 -11.37 -9.01
CA ASP A 149 10.83 -11.72 -7.69
C ASP A 149 10.56 -10.63 -6.62
N GLY A 150 9.40 -9.96 -6.72
CA GLY A 150 9.01 -8.90 -5.79
C GLY A 150 9.72 -7.56 -6.01
N LYS A 151 10.49 -7.40 -7.09
CA LYS A 151 11.26 -6.18 -7.39
C LYS A 151 10.34 -4.97 -7.61
N VAL A 152 10.74 -3.83 -7.07
CA VAL A 152 10.12 -2.52 -7.30
C VAL A 152 11.19 -1.43 -7.26
N THR A 153 11.04 -0.42 -8.10
CA THR A 153 11.89 0.78 -8.12
C THR A 153 11.04 2.03 -7.88
N ASN A 154 11.68 3.11 -7.46
CA ASN A 154 11.04 4.42 -7.30
C ASN A 154 10.30 4.88 -8.58
N ILE A 155 10.77 4.46 -9.76
CA ILE A 155 10.27 4.86 -11.08
C ILE A 155 9.57 3.73 -11.84
N SER A 156 9.29 2.59 -11.19
CA SER A 156 8.52 1.52 -11.82
C SER A 156 7.11 2.02 -12.12
N SER A 157 6.71 1.99 -13.39
CA SER A 157 5.33 2.25 -13.80
C SER A 157 4.46 1.03 -13.49
N SER A 158 3.15 1.19 -13.64
CA SER A 158 2.17 0.19 -13.30
C SER A 158 1.03 0.12 -14.31
N THR A 159 0.24 -0.93 -14.15
CA THR A 159 -1.03 -1.08 -14.85
C THR A 159 -2.03 0.05 -14.61
N VAL A 160 -1.88 0.88 -13.58
CA VAL A 160 -2.87 1.90 -13.19
C VAL A 160 -2.43 3.35 -13.45
N ASP A 161 -1.23 3.56 -14.01
CA ASP A 161 -0.70 4.85 -14.45
C ASP A 161 -0.64 4.96 -15.98
N GLU A 162 -1.75 4.67 -16.67
CA GLU A 162 -1.80 4.59 -18.14
C GLU A 162 -1.24 5.81 -18.88
N GLU A 163 -1.34 7.02 -18.31
CA GLU A 163 -0.71 8.23 -18.86
C GLU A 163 0.82 8.17 -18.81
N GLU A 164 1.40 7.59 -17.75
CA GLU A 164 2.84 7.38 -17.60
C GLU A 164 3.35 6.29 -18.54
N LEU A 165 2.61 5.18 -18.68
CA LEU A 165 2.90 4.13 -19.68
C LEU A 165 2.94 4.67 -21.13
N ILE A 166 2.03 5.58 -21.48
CA ILE A 166 1.98 6.20 -22.82
C ILE A 166 3.13 7.20 -23.01
N ASN A 167 3.47 7.96 -21.95
CA ASN A 167 4.56 8.93 -21.98
C ASN A 167 5.96 8.28 -21.95
N LEU A 168 6.07 7.08 -21.38
CA LEU A 168 7.27 6.22 -21.36
C LEU A 168 7.53 5.54 -22.71
N GLY A 169 7.27 6.21 -23.84
CA GLY A 169 7.70 5.79 -25.18
C GLY A 169 9.24 5.69 -25.36
N ASP A 170 9.96 5.40 -24.29
CA ASP A 170 11.41 5.35 -24.12
C ASP A 170 11.82 3.91 -23.75
N SER A 171 12.47 3.24 -24.69
CA SER A 171 13.00 1.87 -24.65
C SER A 171 14.02 1.55 -23.53
N ARG A 172 14.18 2.44 -22.54
CA ARG A 172 15.15 2.30 -21.44
C ARG A 172 14.64 1.44 -20.28
N TYR A 173 13.35 1.19 -20.22
CA TYR A 173 12.73 0.31 -19.23
C TYR A 173 12.20 -0.94 -19.93
N GLY A 174 12.73 -2.10 -19.57
CA GLY A 174 12.21 -3.36 -20.09
C GLY A 174 10.78 -3.55 -19.62
N GLU A 175 9.92 -4.13 -20.46
CA GLU A 175 8.56 -4.58 -20.11
C GLU A 175 8.51 -5.41 -18.81
N SER A 176 9.66 -5.93 -18.36
CA SER A 176 9.76 -6.65 -17.10
C SER A 176 9.38 -5.79 -15.91
N ASP A 177 9.75 -4.51 -15.79
CA ASP A 177 9.73 -3.82 -14.48
C ASP A 177 8.39 -3.15 -14.12
N ILE A 178 7.28 -3.60 -14.73
CA ILE A 178 5.92 -3.05 -14.52
C ILE A 178 5.25 -3.68 -13.28
N ILE A 179 4.64 -2.85 -12.44
CA ILE A 179 3.80 -3.29 -11.32
C ILE A 179 2.40 -3.63 -11.84
N LEU A 180 1.94 -4.86 -11.61
CA LEU A 180 0.68 -5.38 -12.13
C LEU A 180 -0.46 -5.24 -11.10
N PHE A 181 -0.71 -4.02 -10.62
CA PHE A 181 -1.89 -3.72 -9.81
C PHE A 181 -3.19 -4.10 -10.54
N THR A 182 -4.23 -4.43 -9.78
CA THR A 182 -5.54 -4.78 -10.33
C THR A 182 -6.16 -3.55 -10.99
N LYS A 183 -6.36 -3.59 -12.31
CA LYS A 183 -6.98 -2.51 -13.08
C LYS A 183 -8.49 -2.47 -12.87
N PHE A 184 -9.01 -1.27 -12.62
CA PHE A 184 -10.45 -0.97 -12.69
C PHE A 184 -10.69 0.52 -12.95
N ASP A 185 -11.87 0.85 -13.47
CA ASP A 185 -12.27 2.22 -13.76
C ASP A 185 -13.46 2.62 -12.88
N LEU A 186 -13.22 3.52 -11.92
CA LEU A 186 -14.25 4.05 -11.03
C LEU A 186 -15.35 4.82 -11.77
N LYS A 187 -15.08 5.31 -12.99
CA LYS A 187 -16.07 5.96 -13.85
C LYS A 187 -16.88 4.97 -14.68
N LYS A 188 -16.53 3.68 -14.69
CA LYS A 188 -17.23 2.60 -15.41
C LYS A 188 -17.49 1.41 -14.48
N SER A 189 -18.24 1.67 -13.43
CA SER A 189 -18.54 0.71 -12.37
C SER A 189 -19.79 -0.12 -12.62
N TRP A 190 -20.13 -0.45 -13.87
CA TRP A 190 -21.32 -1.22 -14.24
C TRP A 190 -21.02 -2.29 -15.31
N LYS A 191 -21.90 -3.30 -15.39
CA LYS A 191 -21.77 -4.39 -16.36
C LYS A 191 -21.89 -3.93 -17.81
N LEU A 192 -21.25 -4.67 -18.71
CA LEU A 192 -21.47 -4.50 -20.15
C LEU A 192 -22.96 -4.68 -20.49
N GLY A 193 -23.52 -3.74 -21.24
CA GLY A 193 -24.95 -3.74 -21.60
C GLY A 193 -25.89 -3.24 -20.50
N ALA A 194 -25.38 -2.56 -19.46
CA ALA A 194 -26.20 -1.93 -18.44
C ALA A 194 -27.21 -0.94 -19.03
N THR A 195 -28.43 -0.95 -18.49
CA THR A 195 -29.46 0.05 -18.78
C THR A 195 -29.05 1.41 -18.22
N GLY A 196 -29.65 2.51 -18.73
CA GLY A 196 -29.36 3.86 -18.21
C GLY A 196 -29.56 3.98 -16.69
N GLN A 197 -30.59 3.32 -16.14
CA GLN A 197 -30.83 3.27 -14.71
C GLN A 197 -29.72 2.55 -13.94
N GLU A 198 -29.26 1.39 -14.43
CA GLU A 198 -28.13 0.67 -13.83
C GLU A 198 -26.83 1.48 -13.92
N VAL A 199 -26.59 2.17 -15.03
CA VAL A 199 -25.42 3.06 -15.19
C VAL A 199 -25.45 4.16 -14.12
N THR A 200 -26.56 4.88 -13.97
CA THR A 200 -26.69 5.92 -12.95
C THR A 200 -26.51 5.35 -11.55
N LYS A 201 -27.18 4.25 -11.22
CA LYS A 201 -27.09 3.58 -9.92
C LYS A 201 -25.65 3.25 -9.59
N TYR A 202 -24.97 2.49 -10.45
CA TYR A 202 -23.63 2.02 -10.14
C TYR A 202 -22.54 3.08 -10.36
N SER A 203 -22.85 4.18 -11.06
CA SER A 203 -21.99 5.38 -11.06
C SER A 203 -21.94 6.07 -9.70
N GLN A 204 -23.00 5.96 -8.89
CA GLN A 204 -23.04 6.52 -7.54
C GLN A 204 -22.57 5.50 -6.49
N ASP A 205 -22.98 4.24 -6.64
CA ASP A 205 -22.61 3.14 -5.73
C ASP A 205 -21.69 2.13 -6.43
N LYS A 206 -20.46 2.00 -5.95
CA LYS A 206 -19.44 1.11 -6.52
C LYS A 206 -19.55 -0.34 -6.08
N SER A 207 -20.59 -0.70 -5.33
CA SER A 207 -20.77 -2.05 -4.77
C SER A 207 -20.77 -3.16 -5.83
N TRP A 208 -21.31 -2.90 -7.02
CA TRP A 208 -21.23 -3.87 -8.12
C TRP A 208 -19.80 -4.08 -8.61
N LEU A 209 -19.03 -3.00 -8.79
CA LEU A 209 -17.64 -3.08 -9.21
C LEU A 209 -16.79 -3.80 -8.17
N LEU A 210 -17.03 -3.52 -6.87
CA LEU A 210 -16.38 -4.25 -5.79
C LEU A 210 -16.65 -5.76 -5.87
N ASP A 211 -17.91 -6.19 -6.01
CA ASP A 211 -18.26 -7.61 -6.09
C ASP A 211 -17.68 -8.28 -7.35
N GLU A 212 -17.65 -7.56 -8.47
CA GLU A 212 -16.99 -8.02 -9.71
C GLU A 212 -15.49 -8.24 -9.50
N LEU A 213 -14.79 -7.30 -8.87
CA LEU A 213 -13.36 -7.41 -8.59
C LEU A 213 -13.06 -8.52 -7.59
N LEU A 214 -13.88 -8.64 -6.53
CA LEU A 214 -13.76 -9.73 -5.57
C LEU A 214 -13.88 -11.08 -6.26
N THR A 215 -14.82 -11.22 -7.20
CA THR A 215 -15.03 -12.46 -7.95
C THR A 215 -13.90 -12.76 -8.93
N LYS A 216 -13.43 -11.75 -9.67
CA LYS A 216 -12.50 -11.95 -10.81
C LYS A 216 -11.03 -11.95 -10.43
N SER A 217 -10.63 -11.15 -9.44
CA SER A 217 -9.21 -10.88 -9.15
C SER A 217 -8.78 -11.36 -7.76
N TYR A 218 -9.71 -11.38 -6.80
CA TYR A 218 -9.42 -11.63 -5.39
C TYR A 218 -9.98 -12.94 -4.84
N ASP A 219 -10.34 -13.89 -5.70
CA ASP A 219 -10.81 -15.24 -5.31
C ASP A 219 -11.96 -15.22 -4.28
N ASN A 220 -12.87 -14.24 -4.39
CA ASN A 220 -13.96 -13.96 -3.45
C ASN A 220 -13.49 -13.68 -2.00
N ASN A 221 -12.22 -13.33 -1.82
CA ASN A 221 -11.61 -13.05 -0.53
C ASN A 221 -11.27 -11.56 -0.41
N TYR A 222 -12.09 -10.84 0.36
CA TYR A 222 -11.87 -9.41 0.60
C TYR A 222 -10.53 -9.09 1.27
N LYS A 223 -9.88 -10.07 1.91
CA LYS A 223 -8.55 -9.89 2.50
C LYS A 223 -7.46 -9.76 1.44
N GLU A 224 -7.62 -10.36 0.26
CA GLU A 224 -6.68 -10.16 -0.85
C GLU A 224 -6.80 -8.73 -1.41
N LEU A 225 -8.00 -8.15 -1.45
CA LEU A 225 -8.20 -6.73 -1.77
C LEU A 225 -7.50 -5.81 -0.75
N LEU A 226 -7.65 -6.10 0.56
CA LEU A 226 -6.94 -5.36 1.61
C LEU A 226 -5.42 -5.58 1.56
N GLY A 227 -4.97 -6.77 1.13
CA GLY A 227 -3.57 -7.06 0.90
C GLY A 227 -3.00 -6.24 -0.25
N GLU A 228 -3.72 -6.07 -1.35
CA GLU A 228 -3.31 -5.18 -2.43
C GLU A 228 -3.28 -3.71 -1.97
N LEU A 229 -4.27 -3.28 -1.18
CA LEU A 229 -4.30 -1.94 -0.57
C LEU A 229 -3.05 -1.71 0.31
N GLN A 230 -2.67 -2.71 1.10
CA GLN A 230 -1.46 -2.67 1.91
C GLN A 230 -0.19 -2.64 1.07
N LEU A 231 -0.11 -3.48 0.04
CA LEU A 231 1.02 -3.53 -0.88
C LEU A 231 1.23 -2.18 -1.58
N ALA A 232 0.15 -1.59 -2.10
CA ALA A 232 0.18 -0.26 -2.73
C ALA A 232 0.72 0.81 -1.76
N PHE A 233 0.27 0.78 -0.51
CA PHE A 233 0.76 1.71 0.53
C PHE A 233 2.23 1.50 0.87
N VAL A 234 2.72 0.26 1.00
CA VAL A 234 4.16 0.03 1.30
C VAL A 234 5.06 0.28 0.09
N CYS A 235 4.56 0.11 -1.15
CA CYS A 235 5.25 0.58 -2.36
C CYS A 235 5.43 2.10 -2.33
N LEU A 236 4.39 2.85 -1.96
CA LEU A 236 4.49 4.30 -1.75
C LEU A 236 5.47 4.64 -0.61
N LEU A 237 5.26 4.08 0.57
CA LEU A 237 5.99 4.49 1.78
C LEU A 237 7.47 4.09 1.74
N MET A 238 7.75 2.85 1.31
CA MET A 238 9.09 2.27 1.41
C MET A 238 9.87 2.33 0.11
N ALA A 239 9.23 1.99 -1.02
CA ALA A 239 9.87 2.08 -2.33
C ALA A 239 9.82 3.49 -2.95
N GLN A 240 9.07 4.41 -2.32
CA GLN A 240 8.84 5.77 -2.83
C GLN A 240 8.24 5.77 -4.24
N ASN A 241 7.45 4.73 -4.55
CA ASN A 241 6.91 4.54 -5.88
C ASN A 241 5.53 5.21 -6.00
N TYR A 242 5.37 6.11 -6.98
CA TYR A 242 4.14 6.88 -7.17
C TYR A 242 2.95 6.02 -7.61
N ALA A 243 3.18 4.96 -8.40
CA ALA A 243 2.10 4.05 -8.79
C ALA A 243 1.41 3.39 -7.58
N GLY A 244 2.17 3.11 -6.51
CA GLY A 244 1.62 2.68 -5.23
C GLY A 244 0.61 3.67 -4.64
N PHE A 245 0.86 4.97 -4.78
CA PHE A 245 -0.09 6.00 -4.36
C PHE A 245 -1.37 6.00 -5.21
N VAL A 246 -1.23 5.91 -6.54
CA VAL A 246 -2.36 5.87 -7.47
C VAL A 246 -3.28 4.70 -7.13
N GLN A 247 -2.72 3.50 -6.94
CA GLN A 247 -3.55 2.34 -6.61
C GLN A 247 -4.15 2.42 -5.20
N PHE A 248 -3.38 2.88 -4.21
CA PHE A 248 -3.89 3.13 -2.87
C PHE A 248 -5.12 4.03 -2.90
N LYS A 249 -5.05 5.16 -3.64
CA LYS A 249 -6.16 6.08 -3.84
C LYS A 249 -7.37 5.40 -4.50
N ASN A 250 -7.16 4.67 -5.58
CA ASN A 250 -8.25 4.00 -6.30
C ASN A 250 -9.00 3.00 -5.41
N LEU A 251 -8.27 2.21 -4.62
CA LEU A 251 -8.84 1.20 -3.73
C LEU A 251 -9.60 1.83 -2.54
N VAL A 252 -9.05 2.89 -1.94
CA VAL A 252 -9.74 3.63 -0.88
C VAL A 252 -11.03 4.24 -1.42
N GLN A 253 -10.99 4.90 -2.57
CA GLN A 253 -12.18 5.51 -3.17
C GLN A 253 -13.23 4.47 -3.55
N LEU A 254 -12.81 3.32 -4.08
CA LEU A 254 -13.69 2.18 -4.37
C LEU A 254 -14.45 1.75 -3.10
N ILE A 255 -13.72 1.37 -2.05
CA ILE A 255 -14.31 0.81 -0.82
C ILE A 255 -15.23 1.85 -0.16
N CYS A 256 -14.78 3.10 -0.04
CA CYS A 256 -15.57 4.17 0.56
C CYS A 256 -16.90 4.44 -0.16
N SER A 257 -16.97 4.16 -1.47
CA SER A 257 -18.13 4.45 -2.33
C SER A 257 -19.09 3.25 -2.50
N CYS A 258 -18.96 2.20 -1.70
CA CYS A 258 -19.81 1.00 -1.79
C CYS A 258 -20.89 0.99 -0.71
N GLN A 259 -22.08 1.55 -1.00
CA GLN A 259 -23.17 1.61 -0.02
C GLN A 259 -23.87 0.25 0.14
N GLU A 260 -24.36 -0.36 -0.95
CA GLU A 260 -25.03 -1.67 -0.91
C GLU A 260 -24.14 -2.78 -0.33
N ALA A 261 -22.83 -2.73 -0.57
CA ALA A 261 -21.88 -3.70 -0.04
C ALA A 261 -21.80 -3.68 1.50
N LEU A 262 -22.17 -2.57 2.15
CA LEU A 262 -22.24 -2.49 3.62
C LEU A 262 -23.22 -3.51 4.18
N GLU A 263 -24.30 -3.83 3.47
CA GLU A 263 -25.24 -4.86 3.91
C GLU A 263 -24.55 -6.23 4.04
N LYS A 264 -23.63 -6.55 3.15
CA LYS A 264 -22.93 -7.85 3.12
C LYS A 264 -21.69 -7.86 4.01
N TYR A 265 -20.98 -6.75 4.14
CA TYR A 265 -19.61 -6.75 4.68
C TYR A 265 -19.35 -5.76 5.84
N ALA A 266 -20.38 -5.10 6.40
CA ALA A 266 -20.20 -4.08 7.44
C ALA A 266 -19.42 -4.55 8.68
N ASP A 267 -19.51 -5.83 9.04
CA ASP A 267 -18.84 -6.45 10.19
C ASP A 267 -17.52 -7.17 9.84
N THR A 268 -17.12 -7.14 8.58
CA THR A 268 -15.89 -7.78 8.06
C THR A 268 -15.04 -6.77 7.30
N LEU A 269 -15.13 -6.73 5.96
CA LEU A 269 -14.29 -5.88 5.10
C LEU A 269 -14.18 -4.45 5.61
N PHE A 270 -15.30 -3.81 5.97
CA PHE A 270 -15.30 -2.40 6.36
C PHE A 270 -14.68 -2.14 7.74
N ILE A 271 -14.76 -3.10 8.67
CA ILE A 271 -14.04 -3.03 9.96
C ILE A 271 -12.54 -3.19 9.71
N ASP A 272 -12.17 -4.23 8.97
CA ASP A 272 -10.77 -4.53 8.65
C ASP A 272 -10.12 -3.38 7.84
N PHE A 273 -10.87 -2.77 6.93
CA PHE A 273 -10.46 -1.60 6.15
C PHE A 273 -10.16 -0.38 7.03
N ILE A 274 -11.01 -0.06 8.00
CA ILE A 274 -10.76 1.03 8.95
C ILE A 274 -9.46 0.78 9.72
N ASP A 275 -9.24 -0.47 10.13
CA ASP A 275 -8.04 -0.84 10.89
C ASP A 275 -6.77 -0.72 10.03
N VAL A 276 -6.82 -1.18 8.78
CA VAL A 276 -5.75 -1.02 7.79
C VAL A 276 -5.41 0.46 7.59
N LEU A 277 -6.41 1.30 7.30
CA LEU A 277 -6.19 2.73 7.12
C LEU A 277 -5.65 3.41 8.38
N ASN A 278 -6.14 3.03 9.57
CA ASN A 278 -5.65 3.60 10.82
C ASN A 278 -4.16 3.31 11.01
N TYR A 279 -3.70 2.07 10.82
CA TYR A 279 -2.28 1.75 10.94
C TYR A 279 -1.41 2.41 9.87
N GLN A 280 -1.90 2.51 8.64
CA GLN A 280 -1.19 3.20 7.56
C GLN A 280 -1.00 4.69 7.87
N LEU A 281 -2.07 5.38 8.28
CA LEU A 281 -2.04 6.81 8.58
C LEU A 281 -1.31 7.14 9.91
N GLU A 282 -1.19 6.19 10.83
CA GLU A 282 -0.31 6.33 12.01
C GLU A 282 1.18 6.46 11.61
N GLU A 283 1.60 5.80 10.54
CA GLU A 283 2.99 5.77 10.07
C GLU A 283 3.33 6.92 9.11
N CYS A 284 2.33 7.58 8.52
CA CYS A 284 2.57 8.74 7.66
C CYS A 284 3.07 9.94 8.49
N PRO A 285 4.15 10.62 8.05
CA PRO A 285 4.49 11.94 8.57
C PRO A 285 3.30 12.89 8.49
N GLN A 286 3.17 13.82 9.43
CA GLN A 286 2.05 14.76 9.46
C GLN A 286 1.93 15.55 8.15
N ASP A 287 3.07 15.91 7.56
CA ASP A 287 3.15 16.72 6.33
C ASP A 287 3.17 15.90 5.03
N PHE A 288 3.34 14.57 5.12
CA PHE A 288 3.50 13.69 3.95
C PHE A 288 2.33 13.82 2.96
N PHE A 289 1.12 13.90 3.51
CA PHE A 289 -0.08 14.11 2.72
C PHE A 289 -0.43 15.59 2.52
N HIS A 290 0.15 16.51 3.29
CA HIS A 290 0.01 17.92 2.96
C HIS A 290 0.72 18.24 1.66
N GLU A 291 1.89 17.67 1.35
CA GLU A 291 2.56 17.94 0.08
C GLU A 291 2.02 17.10 -1.09
N ILE A 292 1.64 15.84 -0.85
CA ILE A 292 1.18 14.90 -1.90
C ILE A 292 -0.36 15.00 -2.14
N LEU A 293 -1.16 15.43 -1.14
CA LEU A 293 -2.62 15.59 -1.26
C LEU A 293 -3.10 17.05 -1.26
N ALA A 294 -2.23 18.06 -1.03
CA ALA A 294 -2.67 19.47 -1.01
C ALA A 294 -3.40 19.89 -2.28
N GLU A 295 -3.09 19.26 -3.41
CA GLU A 295 -3.70 19.65 -4.68
C GLU A 295 -5.15 19.18 -4.81
N ASN A 296 -5.60 18.16 -4.06
CA ASN A 296 -7.01 17.72 -4.00
C ASN A 296 -7.23 16.74 -2.85
N ASN A 297 -8.08 17.10 -1.89
CA ASN A 297 -8.30 16.38 -0.63
C ASN A 297 -9.14 15.08 -0.79
N TYR A 298 -8.72 14.21 -1.71
CA TYR A 298 -9.48 13.04 -2.16
C TYR A 298 -9.78 12.08 -1.00
N LEU A 299 -8.84 11.92 -0.07
CA LEU A 299 -8.97 11.00 1.04
C LEU A 299 -10.03 11.49 2.02
N ILE A 300 -10.05 12.79 2.30
CA ILE A 300 -11.12 13.40 3.10
C ILE A 300 -12.47 13.23 2.41
N HIS A 301 -12.55 13.52 1.11
CA HIS A 301 -13.79 13.34 0.35
C HIS A 301 -14.29 11.89 0.37
N SER A 302 -13.39 10.91 0.15
CA SER A 302 -13.72 9.48 0.21
C SER A 302 -14.22 9.09 1.60
N LEU A 303 -13.59 9.59 2.67
CA LEU A 303 -14.01 9.31 4.04
C LEU A 303 -15.32 10.01 4.42
N LYS A 304 -15.62 11.20 3.87
CA LYS A 304 -16.93 11.86 3.98
C LYS A 304 -18.02 11.01 3.32
N ILE A 305 -17.80 10.52 2.09
CA ILE A 305 -18.73 9.60 1.42
C ILE A 305 -18.93 8.32 2.24
N PHE A 306 -17.84 7.72 2.74
CA PHE A 306 -17.92 6.50 3.52
C PHE A 306 -18.76 6.69 4.79
N ARG A 307 -18.57 7.81 5.48
CA ARG A 307 -19.38 8.18 6.64
C ARG A 307 -20.85 8.30 6.29
N ARG A 308 -21.19 9.01 5.22
CA ARG A 308 -22.57 9.17 4.73
C ARG A 308 -23.20 7.81 4.45
N ASN A 309 -22.50 6.94 3.71
CA ASN A 309 -22.97 5.60 3.39
C ASN A 309 -23.26 4.76 4.66
N ILE A 310 -22.42 4.87 5.70
CA ILE A 310 -22.65 4.21 7.00
C ILE A 310 -23.93 4.74 7.66
N LEU A 311 -24.13 6.06 7.69
CA LEU A 311 -25.29 6.69 8.33
C LEU A 311 -26.60 6.37 7.59
N ASP A 312 -26.59 6.46 6.26
CA ASP A 312 -27.74 6.12 5.43
C ASP A 312 -28.14 4.65 5.59
N SER A 313 -27.15 3.75 5.66
CA SER A 313 -27.39 2.32 5.91
C SER A 313 -28.02 2.06 7.28
N ILE A 314 -27.63 2.82 8.32
CA ILE A 314 -28.28 2.74 9.64
C ILE A 314 -29.74 3.15 9.54
N ASN A 315 -30.01 4.29 8.89
CA ASN A 315 -31.36 4.85 8.76
C ASN A 315 -32.31 3.94 7.96
N ALA A 316 -31.79 3.24 6.95
CA ALA A 316 -32.56 2.32 6.11
C ALA A 316 -32.75 0.92 6.75
N SER A 317 -31.96 0.56 7.75
CA SER A 317 -31.90 -0.82 8.26
C SER A 317 -32.97 -1.16 9.31
N SER A 318 -33.42 -2.43 9.30
CA SER A 318 -34.34 -2.97 10.32
C SER A 318 -33.66 -3.15 11.68
N GLN A 319 -34.45 -3.23 12.78
CA GLN A 319 -33.95 -3.32 14.17
C GLN A 319 -32.87 -4.40 14.39
N GLN A 320 -32.88 -5.49 13.63
CA GLN A 320 -31.94 -6.61 13.80
C GLN A 320 -30.59 -6.39 13.08
N GLN A 321 -30.59 -5.66 11.95
CA GLN A 321 -29.37 -5.31 11.20
C GLN A 321 -28.67 -4.06 11.78
N SER A 322 -29.41 -3.26 12.55
CA SER A 322 -28.92 -2.06 13.23
C SER A 322 -27.64 -2.29 14.05
N GLN A 323 -27.49 -3.45 14.70
CA GLN A 323 -26.34 -3.69 15.58
C GLN A 323 -24.99 -3.70 14.85
N LYS A 324 -24.87 -4.36 13.68
CA LYS A 324 -23.60 -4.40 12.95
C LYS A 324 -23.20 -3.02 12.42
N PHE A 325 -24.16 -2.25 11.93
CA PHE A 325 -23.92 -0.89 11.46
C PHE A 325 -23.55 0.07 12.60
N HIS A 326 -24.11 -0.12 13.81
CA HIS A 326 -23.70 0.64 15.00
C HIS A 326 -22.26 0.33 15.42
N VAL A 327 -21.82 -0.92 15.31
CA VAL A 327 -20.41 -1.29 15.57
C VAL A 327 -19.48 -0.62 14.56
N LEU A 328 -19.83 -0.69 13.27
CA LEU A 328 -19.07 -0.05 12.20
C LEU A 328 -19.00 1.47 12.39
N ARG A 329 -20.13 2.14 12.66
CA ARG A 329 -20.17 3.57 12.97
C ARG A 329 -19.29 3.91 14.15
N ARG A 330 -19.35 3.15 15.25
CA ARG A 330 -18.51 3.41 16.42
C ARG A 330 -17.02 3.24 16.10
N ARG A 331 -16.65 2.29 15.26
CA ARG A 331 -15.27 2.09 14.80
C ARG A 331 -14.82 3.28 13.96
N PHE A 332 -15.63 3.69 12.99
CA PHE A 332 -15.36 4.83 12.13
C PHE A 332 -15.24 6.14 12.92
N GLU A 333 -16.13 6.41 13.87
CA GLU A 333 -16.10 7.64 14.67
C GLU A 333 -14.85 7.74 15.56
N LYS A 334 -14.33 6.61 16.05
CA LYS A 334 -13.02 6.59 16.73
C LYS A 334 -11.88 6.93 15.78
N PHE A 335 -11.89 6.34 14.59
CA PHE A 335 -10.91 6.61 13.54
C PHE A 335 -10.97 8.08 13.10
N ARG A 336 -12.17 8.64 12.89
CA ARG A 336 -12.41 10.06 12.62
C ARG A 336 -11.79 10.96 13.69
N GLY A 337 -11.98 10.62 14.96
CA GLY A 337 -11.37 11.33 16.08
C GLY A 337 -9.83 11.34 16.01
N PHE A 338 -9.22 10.23 15.61
CA PHE A 338 -7.78 10.16 15.35
C PHE A 338 -7.37 11.08 14.18
N LEU A 339 -8.08 11.04 13.05
CA LEU A 339 -7.78 11.87 11.88
C LEU A 339 -7.86 13.36 12.17
N ASN A 340 -8.93 13.80 12.83
CA ASN A 340 -9.12 15.21 13.19
C ASN A 340 -8.05 15.67 14.19
N LYS A 341 -7.61 14.81 15.11
CA LYS A 341 -6.56 15.14 16.07
C LYS A 341 -5.17 15.20 15.43
N ARG A 342 -4.86 14.29 14.50
CA ARG A 342 -3.51 14.16 13.92
C ARG A 342 -3.27 15.07 12.73
N PHE A 343 -4.27 15.22 11.86
CA PHE A 343 -4.13 15.89 10.56
C PHE A 343 -5.06 17.10 10.38
N HIS A 344 -5.93 17.38 11.35
CA HIS A 344 -6.88 18.51 11.28
C HIS A 344 -7.81 18.47 10.06
N TRP A 345 -8.15 17.27 9.58
CA TRP A 345 -8.93 17.03 8.36
C TRP A 345 -10.41 17.45 8.40
N GLY A 346 -10.92 17.98 9.52
CA GLY A 346 -12.25 18.58 9.56
C GLY A 346 -13.35 17.69 8.99
N ILE A 347 -13.34 16.38 9.29
CA ILE A 347 -14.43 15.48 8.87
C ILE A 347 -15.61 15.76 9.82
N VAL A 348 -16.41 16.79 9.50
CA VAL A 348 -17.48 17.34 10.35
C VAL A 348 -18.78 16.52 10.27
N ASP A 349 -19.72 16.81 11.16
CA ASP A 349 -21.08 16.29 11.12
C ASP A 349 -21.88 16.93 9.96
N GLU A 350 -22.74 16.15 9.31
CA GLU A 350 -23.37 16.42 8.00
C GLU A 350 -24.20 17.71 7.92
N GLU A 351 -24.68 18.26 9.04
CA GLU A 351 -25.46 19.51 9.04
C GLU A 351 -24.64 20.69 8.49
N LEU A 352 -23.33 20.75 8.76
CA LEU A 352 -22.45 21.81 8.25
C LEU A 352 -21.96 21.55 6.81
N ALA A 353 -21.88 20.28 6.39
CA ALA A 353 -21.37 19.91 5.06
C ALA A 353 -22.42 20.05 3.95
N LYS A 354 -23.72 19.92 4.28
CA LYS A 354 -24.80 20.22 3.33
C LYS A 354 -24.88 21.71 3.01
N GLU A 355 -24.65 22.57 3.99
CA GLU A 355 -24.58 24.03 3.77
C GLU A 355 -23.39 24.37 2.84
N GLU A 356 -22.21 23.78 3.04
CA GLU A 356 -21.03 24.01 2.17
C GLU A 356 -21.19 23.46 0.73
N GLU A 357 -21.79 22.27 0.54
CA GLU A 357 -22.01 21.69 -0.80
C GLU A 357 -23.15 22.35 -1.58
N GLU A 358 -24.19 22.85 -0.88
CA GLU A 358 -25.31 23.58 -1.50
C GLU A 358 -24.95 25.04 -1.86
N GLU A 359 -23.98 25.65 -1.14
CA GLU A 359 -23.59 27.06 -1.35
C GLU A 359 -22.41 27.27 -2.32
N GLU A 360 -21.46 26.32 -2.47
CA GLU A 360 -20.20 26.57 -3.22
C GLU A 360 -19.80 25.52 -4.30
N GLY A 361 -20.65 24.54 -4.63
CA GLY A 361 -20.35 23.51 -5.65
C GLY A 361 -20.64 23.90 -7.11
N GLU A 362 -20.02 23.23 -8.09
CA GLU A 362 -20.37 23.34 -9.54
C GLU A 362 -21.83 22.95 -9.85
N TYR A 363 -22.53 22.36 -8.89
CA TYR A 363 -23.96 22.01 -8.93
C TYR A 363 -24.83 22.94 -8.08
N ALA A 364 -24.28 24.03 -7.52
CA ALA A 364 -25.06 25.04 -6.83
C ALA A 364 -26.13 25.62 -7.78
N PRO A 365 -27.37 25.82 -7.33
CA PRO A 365 -28.42 26.37 -8.18
C PRO A 365 -28.01 27.75 -8.67
N VAL A 366 -27.98 27.94 -9.99
CA VAL A 366 -27.73 29.26 -10.59
C VAL A 366 -28.88 30.19 -10.22
N VAL A 367 -28.60 31.17 -9.37
CA VAL A 367 -29.55 32.23 -9.03
C VAL A 367 -29.77 33.08 -10.28
N VAL A 368 -30.96 32.96 -10.89
CA VAL A 368 -31.37 33.82 -12.00
C VAL A 368 -32.08 35.03 -11.40
N GLU A 369 -31.44 36.20 -11.45
CA GLU A 369 -32.12 37.46 -11.14
C GLU A 369 -33.21 37.68 -12.20
N LEU A 370 -34.48 37.61 -11.78
CA LEU A 370 -35.59 37.99 -12.62
C LEU A 370 -35.56 39.51 -12.78
N PRO A 371 -35.72 40.05 -14.00
CA PRO A 371 -35.78 41.50 -14.18
C PRO A 371 -36.92 42.07 -13.35
N ASP A 372 -36.63 43.15 -12.62
CA ASP A 372 -37.64 43.93 -11.93
C ASP A 372 -38.72 44.33 -12.94
N ASP A 373 -39.90 43.72 -12.83
CA ASP A 373 -41.11 44.19 -13.50
C ASP A 373 -41.45 45.56 -12.89
N ASN A 374 -40.78 46.60 -13.40
CA ASN A 374 -41.14 47.98 -13.16
C ASN A 374 -42.54 48.22 -13.73
N LYS A 375 -43.51 48.32 -12.82
CA LYS A 375 -44.81 48.95 -13.07
C LYS A 375 -44.68 50.45 -13.28
#